data_AF-A0A0D2FAS2-F1
#
_entry.id   AF-A0A0D2FAS2-F1
#
_cell.length_a   1.000
_cell.length_b   1.000
_cell.length_c   1.000
_cell.angle_alpha   90.00
_cell.angle_beta   90.00
_cell.angle_gamma   90.00
#
_symmetry.space_group_name_H-M   'P 1'
#
loop_
_entity.id
_entity.type
_entity.pdbx_description
1 polymer ?
#
loop_
_entity_poly.entity_id
_entity_poly.type
_entity_poly.pdbx_seq_one_letter_code
_entity_poly.pdbx_strand_id
1 'polypeptide(L)'
;MYYVTPSEGEVFKRFNPDLQKRNLELRDQRTKDYEVFLSQLKEYSKSDKPIWEAAADAQRQAKEQLLQKEAEDRALQQKMRDEMRAQAHGR
;
A
#
# COMPACT_ATOMS: atom_id res chain seq x y z
N MET A 1 21.55 28.33 -18.96
CA MET A 1 21.65 27.19 -18.01
C MET A 1 21.53 25.92 -18.84
N TYR A 2 22.59 25.12 -18.95
CA TYR A 2 22.55 23.85 -19.68
C TYR A 2 22.19 22.73 -18.70
N TYR A 3 21.00 22.16 -18.84
CA TYR A 3 20.61 20.98 -18.07
C TYR A 3 21.24 19.74 -18.72
N VAL A 4 22.18 19.11 -18.03
CA VAL A 4 22.79 17.84 -18.46
C VAL A 4 21.94 16.73 -17.87
N THR A 5 20.93 16.27 -18.63
CA THR A 5 20.19 15.06 -18.27
C THR A 5 21.02 13.86 -18.72
N PRO A 6 21.38 12.93 -17.82
CA PRO A 6 22.11 11.71 -18.20
C PRO A 6 21.34 10.91 -19.25
N SER A 7 22.06 10.16 -20.08
CA SER A 7 21.46 9.24 -21.04
C SER A 7 20.74 8.08 -20.34
N GLU A 8 19.77 7.45 -21.02
CA GLU A 8 18.99 6.36 -20.43
C GLU A 8 19.90 5.23 -19.92
N GLY A 9 19.74 4.87 -18.64
CA GLY A 9 20.54 3.83 -17.99
C GLY A 9 21.96 4.23 -17.58
N GLU A 10 22.43 5.44 -17.87
CA GLU A 10 23.78 5.89 -17.50
C GLU A 10 23.97 5.94 -15.97
N VAL A 11 22.96 6.40 -15.25
CA VAL A 11 22.97 6.44 -13.77
C VAL A 11 23.00 5.02 -13.19
N PHE A 12 22.25 4.09 -13.80
CA PHE A 12 22.21 2.70 -13.35
C PHE A 12 23.56 2.01 -13.49
N LYS A 13 24.29 2.27 -14.59
CA LYS A 13 25.65 1.74 -14.82
C LYS A 13 26.66 2.18 -13.76
N ARG A 14 26.43 3.33 -13.12
CA ARG A 14 27.30 3.88 -12.07
C ARG A 14 27.01 3.32 -10.68
N PHE A 15 25.91 2.58 -10.49
CA PHE A 15 25.59 1.93 -9.22
C PHE A 15 26.52 0.76 -8.94
N ASN A 16 26.79 0.47 -7.65
CA ASN A 16 27.51 -0.73 -7.27
C ASN A 16 26.66 -2.01 -7.58
N PRO A 17 27.28 -3.19 -7.70
CA PRO A 17 26.60 -4.41 -8.11
C PRO A 17 25.37 -4.77 -7.26
N ASP A 18 25.44 -4.55 -5.94
CA ASP A 18 24.32 -4.83 -5.03
C ASP A 18 23.11 -3.95 -5.29
N LEU A 19 23.31 -2.66 -5.53
CA LEU A 19 22.22 -1.74 -5.87
C LEU A 19 21.67 -2.03 -7.27
N GLN A 20 22.50 -2.45 -8.23
CA GLN A 20 22.03 -2.87 -9.54
C GLN A 20 21.09 -4.08 -9.41
N LYS A 21 21.51 -5.11 -8.68
CA LYS A 21 20.70 -6.31 -8.41
C LYS A 21 19.38 -5.95 -7.73
N ARG A 22 19.43 -5.17 -6.65
CA ARG A 22 18.22 -4.74 -5.91
C ARG A 22 17.28 -3.88 -6.76
N ASN A 23 17.82 -3.03 -7.64
CA ASN A 23 16.98 -2.23 -8.56
C ASN A 23 16.25 -3.12 -9.57
N LEU A 24 16.91 -4.17 -10.08
CA LEU A 24 16.29 -5.12 -10.99
C LEU A 24 15.19 -5.93 -10.29
N GLU A 25 15.47 -6.44 -9.10
CA GLU A 25 14.50 -7.20 -8.29
C GLU A 25 13.26 -6.37 -7.94
N LEU A 26 13.44 -5.09 -7.60
CA LEU A 26 12.35 -4.20 -7.21
C LEU A 26 11.68 -3.49 -8.39
N ARG A 27 12.14 -3.67 -9.63
CA ARG A 27 11.67 -2.90 -10.79
C ARG A 27 10.17 -3.05 -11.01
N ASP A 28 9.68 -4.29 -10.98
CA ASP A 28 8.27 -4.59 -11.21
C ASP A 28 7.41 -4.06 -10.07
N GLN A 29 7.88 -4.21 -8.82
CA GLN A 29 7.20 -3.67 -7.66
C GLN A 29 7.11 -2.14 -7.73
N ARG A 30 8.21 -1.45 -8.04
CA ARG A 30 8.20 0.01 -8.20
C ARG A 30 7.27 0.49 -9.31
N THR A 31 7.20 -0.24 -10.41
CA THR A 31 6.28 0.10 -11.51
C THR A 31 4.83 0.05 -11.03
N LYS A 32 4.46 -1.04 -10.34
CA LYS A 32 3.12 -1.19 -9.75
C LYS A 32 2.83 -0.12 -8.70
N ASP A 33 3.76 0.12 -7.79
CA ASP A 33 3.62 1.14 -6.74
C ASP A 33 3.45 2.53 -7.34
N TYR A 34 4.16 2.82 -8.43
CA TYR A 34 4.05 4.08 -9.16
C TYR A 34 2.66 4.24 -9.82
N GLU A 35 2.13 3.20 -10.46
CA GLU A 35 0.78 3.22 -11.02
C GLU A 35 -0.29 3.43 -9.94
N VAL A 36 -0.16 2.73 -8.80
CA VAL A 36 -1.04 2.91 -7.64
C VAL A 36 -0.96 4.34 -7.11
N PHE A 37 0.25 4.87 -6.97
CA PHE A 37 0.47 6.25 -6.53
C PHE A 37 -0.19 7.26 -7.48
N LEU A 38 -0.01 7.11 -8.80
CA LEU A 38 -0.65 7.99 -9.78
C LEU A 38 -2.18 7.90 -9.72
N SER A 39 -2.72 6.70 -9.50
CA SER A 39 -4.16 6.50 -9.33
C SER A 39 -4.68 7.26 -8.10
N GLN A 40 -4.02 7.13 -6.95
CA GLN A 40 -4.36 7.85 -5.73
C GLN A 40 -4.23 9.36 -5.91
N LEU A 41 -3.16 9.83 -6.55
CA LEU A 41 -2.94 11.24 -6.82
C LEU A 41 -4.04 11.85 -7.70
N LYS A 42 -4.47 11.11 -8.73
CA LYS A 42 -5.63 11.49 -9.55
C LYS A 42 -6.90 11.57 -8.73
N GLU A 43 -7.12 10.62 -7.82
CA GLU A 43 -8.28 10.66 -6.93
C GLU A 43 -8.25 11.88 -6.00
N TYR A 44 -7.11 12.16 -5.37
CA TYR A 44 -6.96 13.30 -4.47
C TYR A 44 -7.11 14.64 -5.20
N SER A 45 -6.70 14.71 -6.47
CA SER A 45 -6.86 15.92 -7.29
C SER A 45 -8.32 16.29 -7.61
N LYS A 46 -9.28 15.38 -7.39
CA LYS A 46 -10.71 15.68 -7.54
C LYS A 46 -11.28 16.46 -6.34
N SER A 47 -10.53 16.53 -5.23
CA SER A 47 -10.93 17.31 -4.07
C SER A 47 -10.48 18.76 -4.23
N ASP A 48 -11.30 19.69 -3.73
CA ASP A 48 -10.92 21.11 -3.63
C ASP A 48 -9.86 21.35 -2.54
N LYS A 49 -9.53 20.33 -1.74
CA LYS A 49 -8.49 20.40 -0.70
C LYS A 49 -7.09 20.26 -1.31
N PRO A 50 -6.05 20.81 -0.66
CA PRO A 50 -4.67 20.48 -0.99
C PRO A 50 -4.42 18.96 -0.99
N ILE A 51 -3.61 18.47 -1.93
CA ILE A 51 -3.34 17.02 -2.12
C ILE A 51 -2.87 16.35 -0.82
N TRP A 52 -2.06 17.04 -0.02
CA TRP A 52 -1.54 16.50 1.24
C TRP A 52 -2.63 16.33 2.31
N GLU A 53 -3.63 17.20 2.34
CA GLU A 53 -4.79 17.05 3.23
C GLU A 53 -5.70 15.91 2.78
N ALA A 54 -5.99 15.83 1.48
CA ALA A 54 -6.77 14.74 0.90
C ALA A 54 -6.11 13.36 1.11
N ALA A 55 -4.77 13.30 0.98
CA ALA A 55 -4.01 12.08 1.28
C ALA A 55 -4.06 11.71 2.77
N ALA A 56 -3.95 12.69 3.68
CA ALA A 56 -4.07 12.44 5.11
C ALA A 56 -5.48 11.96 5.50
N ASP A 57 -6.53 12.54 4.91
CA ASP A 57 -7.91 12.08 5.05
C ASP A 57 -8.07 10.62 4.62
N ALA A 58 -7.57 10.27 3.42
CA ALA A 58 -7.65 8.91 2.90
C ALA A 58 -6.88 7.91 3.78
N GLN A 59 -5.71 8.28 4.32
CA GLN A 59 -4.96 7.45 5.24
C GLN A 59 -5.70 7.21 6.56
N ARG A 60 -6.38 8.24 7.10
CA ARG A 60 -7.23 8.09 8.30
C ARG A 60 -8.36 7.10 8.05
N GLN A 61 -9.09 7.28 6.95
CA GLN A 61 -10.19 6.39 6.57
C GLN A 61 -9.72 4.94 6.37
N ALA A 62 -8.59 4.73 5.69
CA ALA A 62 -8.02 3.41 5.47
C ALA A 62 -7.66 2.71 6.80
N LYS A 63 -7.10 3.46 7.76
CA LYS A 63 -6.77 2.94 9.09
C LYS A 63 -8.03 2.56 9.88
N GLU A 64 -9.06 3.40 9.84
CA GLU A 64 -10.34 3.12 10.50
C GLU A 64 -11.02 1.88 9.92
N GLN A 65 -11.04 1.73 8.60
CA GLN A 65 -11.57 0.55 7.93
C GLN A 65 -10.80 -0.72 8.28
N LEU A 66 -9.47 -0.64 8.42
CA LEU A 66 -8.66 -1.78 8.85
C LEU A 66 -9.04 -2.23 10.27
N LEU A 67 -9.17 -1.28 11.20
CA LEU A 67 -9.55 -1.56 12.58
C LEU A 67 -10.96 -2.14 12.68
N GLN A 68 -11.90 -1.62 11.88
CA GLN A 68 -13.26 -2.16 11.81
C GLN A 68 -13.26 -3.61 11.31
N LYS A 69 -12.55 -3.90 10.22
CA LYS A 69 -12.42 -5.27 9.70
C LYS A 69 -11.78 -6.21 10.71
N GLU A 70 -10.70 -5.81 11.38
CA GLU A 70 -10.09 -6.62 12.43
C GLU A 70 -11.06 -6.92 13.59
N ALA A 71 -11.89 -5.95 13.97
CA ALA A 71 -12.89 -6.15 15.01
C ALA A 71 -14.00 -7.12 14.56
N GLU A 72 -14.49 -6.99 13.33
CA GLU A 72 -15.46 -7.90 12.72
C GLU A 72 -14.93 -9.33 12.63
N ASP A 73 -13.70 -9.49 12.16
CA ASP A 73 -13.03 -10.79 12.05
C ASP A 73 -12.87 -11.45 13.42
N ARG A 74 -12.48 -10.68 14.45
CA ARG A 74 -12.40 -11.18 15.83
C ARG A 74 -13.76 -11.60 16.37
N ALA A 75 -14.81 -10.81 16.11
CA ALA A 75 -16.16 -11.15 16.54
C ALA A 75 -16.67 -12.41 15.85
N LEU A 76 -16.39 -12.59 14.57
CA LEU A 76 -16.73 -13.81 13.81
C LEU A 76 -15.99 -15.03 14.37
N GLN A 77 -14.68 -14.91 14.60
CA GLN A 77 -13.85 -15.98 15.19
C GLN A 77 -14.36 -16.40 16.58
N GLN A 78 -14.78 -15.43 17.41
CA GLN A 78 -15.36 -15.72 18.72
C GLN A 78 -16.68 -16.49 18.59
N LYS A 79 -17.60 -16.05 17.72
CA LYS A 79 -18.86 -16.75 17.47
C LYS A 79 -18.65 -18.18 17.00
N MET A 80 -17.76 -18.41 16.03
CA MET A 80 -17.42 -19.76 15.56
C MET A 80 -16.87 -20.64 16.67
N ARG A 81 -16.03 -20.08 17.56
CA ARG A 81 -15.47 -20.81 18.70
C ARG A 81 -16.51 -21.18 19.73
N ASP A 82 -17.48 -20.31 19.99
CA ASP A 82 -18.57 -20.58 20.93
C ASP A 82 -19.57 -21.60 20.36
N GLU A 83 -19.87 -21.55 19.06
CA GLU A 83 -20.66 -22.58 18.38
C GLU A 83 -20.00 -23.97 18.42
N MET A 84 -18.68 -24.05 18.18
CA MET A 84 -17.92 -25.30 18.31
C MET A 84 -17.94 -25.85 19.74
N ARG A 85 -17.88 -24.98 20.75
CA ARG A 85 -17.98 -25.38 22.17
C ARG A 85 -19.37 -25.88 22.53
N ALA A 86 -20.42 -25.21 22.06
CA ALA A 86 -21.80 -25.63 22.29
C ALA A 86 -22.08 -27.00 21.65
N GLN A 87 -21.57 -27.27 20.44
CA GLN A 87 -21.70 -28.57 19.79
C GLN A 87 -20.91 -29.69 20.51
N ALA A 88 -19.77 -29.36 21.12
CA ALA A 88 -18.95 -30.32 21.87
C ALA A 88 -19.53 -30.68 23.26
N HIS A 89 -20.39 -29.86 23.84
CA HIS A 89 -21.09 -30.13 25.12
C HIS A 89 -22.52 -30.66 24.94
N GLY A 90 -22.99 -30.82 23.70
CA GLY A 90 -24.33 -31.33 23.36
C GLY A 90 -24.39 -32.82 22.97
N ARG A 91 -23.41 -33.65 23.35
CA ARG A 91 -23.42 -35.11 23.18
C ARG A 91 -23.23 -35.83 24.51
#